data_AF-A0A9W6YZE7-F1
#
_entry.id   AF-A0A9W6YZE7-F1
#
_cell.length_a   1.000
_cell.length_b   1.000
_cell.length_c   1.000
_cell.angle_alpha   90.00
_cell.angle_beta   90.00
_cell.angle_gamma   90.00
#
_symmetry.space_group_name_H-M   'P 1'
#
loop_
_entity.id
_entity.type
_entity.pdbx_description
1 polymer ?
#
loop_
_entity_poly.entity_id
_entity_poly.type
_entity_poly.pdbx_seq_one_letter_code
_entity_poly.pdbx_strand_id
1 'polypeptide(L)'
;MSHQCHDEHVHGHGDGHGGHGHSHQHEAAPIPTSTSQSLNSKINTANLEAFNLANPQTDLAELFKSHDKRYELIPVIKSDADNQLIIKIPFAGVTTKLYSVILRTSKLGDHCPKAVKFYKNQDNLDFDSIGSQKPTYVVEHPEIGVEDGEGDELTELVDDNTFAEHFLPRHLFSAVNTLTIFFENNWTDDDDEVLHLYSIEIRGEFKELTKDPIITLYESAANPADHKNMLPEETKNFHNV
;
A
#
# COMPACT_ATOMS: atom_id res chain seq x y z
N MET A 1 8.71 -59.39 57.67
CA MET A 1 10.05 -59.90 57.36
C MET A 1 10.21 -59.82 55.85
N SER A 2 11.19 -59.18 55.21
CA SER A 2 12.29 -58.27 55.60
C SER A 2 13.28 -58.30 54.42
N HIS A 3 13.68 -57.13 53.90
CA HIS A 3 15.08 -56.67 53.66
C HIS A 3 16.10 -57.65 53.04
N GLN A 4 16.99 -57.29 52.08
CA GLN A 4 17.38 -56.05 51.35
C GLN A 4 18.09 -56.55 50.01
N CYS A 5 18.73 -55.83 49.07
CA CYS A 5 19.20 -54.45 48.89
C CYS A 5 19.37 -54.07 47.38
N HIS A 6 20.27 -53.12 47.10
CA HIS A 6 20.68 -52.50 45.83
C HIS A 6 21.27 -53.40 44.73
N ASP A 7 21.23 -52.90 43.48
CA ASP A 7 22.45 -52.34 42.86
C ASP A 7 22.12 -50.97 42.20
N GLU A 8 23.12 -50.13 41.91
CA GLU A 8 22.96 -48.73 41.45
C GLU A 8 23.48 -48.48 40.03
N HIS A 9 22.92 -47.49 39.32
CA HIS A 9 23.64 -46.78 38.25
C HIS A 9 23.15 -45.32 38.13
N VAL A 10 24.10 -44.37 38.04
CA VAL A 10 23.85 -42.92 38.12
C VAL A 10 24.46 -42.18 36.92
N HIS A 11 23.60 -41.58 36.09
CA HIS A 11 23.92 -40.51 35.14
C HIS A 11 22.67 -39.61 34.96
N GLY A 12 22.75 -38.30 34.74
CA GLY A 12 23.92 -37.42 34.75
C GLY A 12 23.77 -36.18 33.85
N HIS A 13 23.38 -35.04 34.45
CA HIS A 13 23.29 -33.68 33.85
C HIS A 13 22.19 -33.42 32.81
N GLY A 14 21.69 -32.16 32.77
CA GLY A 14 20.64 -31.73 31.84
C GLY A 14 20.01 -30.36 32.11
N ASP A 15 20.73 -29.38 32.68
CA ASP A 15 20.20 -28.02 32.89
C ASP A 15 19.94 -27.30 31.55
N GLY A 16 18.65 -27.20 31.17
CA GLY A 16 18.21 -26.63 29.89
C GLY A 16 17.23 -25.47 30.07
N HIS A 17 17.73 -24.24 30.08
CA HIS A 17 16.88 -23.04 30.00
C HIS A 17 16.25 -22.93 28.59
N GLY A 18 15.00 -23.40 28.44
CA GLY A 18 14.23 -23.39 27.19
C GLY A 18 12.99 -22.50 27.23
N GLY A 19 13.18 -21.18 27.39
CA GLY A 19 12.07 -20.23 27.52
C GLY A 19 11.39 -19.87 26.19
N HIS A 20 10.36 -20.61 25.79
CA HIS A 20 9.41 -20.19 24.76
C HIS A 20 7.99 -20.11 25.33
N GLY A 21 7.74 -19.02 26.07
CA GLY A 21 6.38 -18.54 26.28
C GLY A 21 5.83 -18.06 24.94
N HIS A 22 5.02 -18.88 24.28
CA HIS A 22 4.27 -18.49 23.10
C HIS A 22 3.20 -17.47 23.50
N SER A 23 3.63 -16.21 23.60
CA SER A 23 2.74 -15.06 23.59
C SER A 23 2.04 -15.02 22.23
N HIS A 24 0.94 -15.76 22.12
CA HIS A 24 -0.13 -15.41 21.21
C HIS A 24 -0.58 -14.01 21.62
N GLN A 25 0.01 -12.98 21.01
CA GLN A 25 -0.59 -11.66 21.06
C GLN A 25 -1.97 -11.83 20.45
N HIS A 26 -2.99 -11.61 21.28
CA HIS A 26 -4.34 -11.40 20.81
C HIS A 26 -4.35 -10.06 20.07
N GLU A 27 -3.88 -10.07 18.82
CA GLU A 27 -4.17 -9.00 17.89
C GLU A 27 -5.69 -8.83 17.86
N ALA A 28 -6.16 -7.64 18.24
CA ALA A 28 -7.58 -7.35 18.21
C ALA A 28 -8.05 -7.51 16.76
N ALA A 29 -9.20 -8.18 16.57
CA ALA A 29 -9.75 -8.47 15.25
C ALA A 29 -9.68 -7.23 14.34
N PRO A 30 -9.18 -7.34 13.09
CA PRO A 30 -8.92 -6.18 12.24
C PRO A 30 -10.10 -5.23 12.19
N ILE A 31 -9.84 -3.92 12.41
CA ILE A 31 -10.89 -2.91 12.39
C ILE A 31 -11.55 -2.96 11.00
N PRO A 32 -12.86 -3.23 10.91
CA PRO A 32 -13.53 -3.36 9.62
C PRO A 32 -13.43 -2.10 8.76
N THR A 33 -13.61 -2.27 7.45
CA THR A 33 -13.76 -1.19 6.48
C THR A 33 -15.20 -1.12 5.97
N SER A 34 -15.49 -0.16 5.10
CA SER A 34 -16.75 -0.05 4.38
C SER A 34 -16.50 0.38 2.95
N THR A 35 -17.40 0.03 2.01
CA THR A 35 -17.29 0.40 0.59
C THR A 35 -17.23 1.92 0.36
N SER A 36 -17.81 2.71 1.28
CA SER A 36 -17.68 4.17 1.33
C SER A 36 -16.26 4.70 1.63
N GLN A 37 -15.31 3.82 1.97
CA GLN A 37 -13.89 4.12 2.15
C GLN A 37 -13.05 3.81 0.90
N SER A 38 -13.68 3.38 -0.20
CA SER A 38 -12.99 3.10 -1.47
C SER A 38 -12.22 4.32 -1.97
N LEU A 39 -10.95 4.12 -2.31
CA LEU A 39 -10.01 5.11 -2.78
C LEU A 39 -9.73 4.99 -4.28
N ASN A 40 -10.37 4.06 -4.99
CA ASN A 40 -10.17 3.82 -6.42
C ASN A 40 -10.36 5.12 -7.24
N SER A 41 -11.38 5.92 -6.90
CA SER A 41 -11.63 7.23 -7.54
C SER A 41 -10.65 8.36 -7.15
N LYS A 42 -9.61 8.05 -6.38
CA LYS A 42 -8.55 8.98 -5.91
C LYS A 42 -7.14 8.53 -6.33
N ILE A 43 -7.03 7.43 -7.07
CA ILE A 43 -5.81 6.97 -7.74
C ILE A 43 -5.54 7.88 -8.95
N ASN A 44 -4.28 8.23 -9.17
CA ASN A 44 -3.85 8.96 -10.35
C ASN A 44 -3.61 7.99 -11.52
N THR A 45 -4.70 7.59 -12.18
CA THR A 45 -4.69 6.58 -13.25
C THR A 45 -3.78 6.91 -14.42
N ALA A 46 -3.52 8.19 -14.69
CA ALA A 46 -2.61 8.64 -15.74
C ALA A 46 -1.12 8.33 -15.47
N ASN A 47 -0.76 8.00 -14.22
CA ASN A 47 0.60 7.62 -13.80
C ASN A 47 0.65 6.20 -13.21
N LEU A 48 -0.32 5.33 -13.52
CA LEU A 48 -0.20 3.90 -13.23
C LEU A 48 0.96 3.32 -14.06
N GLU A 49 1.74 2.43 -13.46
CA GLU A 49 2.85 1.73 -14.09
C GLU A 49 2.88 0.30 -13.54
N ALA A 50 3.08 -0.69 -14.41
CA ALA A 50 3.33 -2.07 -14.01
C ALA A 50 4.54 -2.68 -14.74
N PHE A 51 5.20 -3.63 -14.09
CA PHE A 51 6.33 -4.39 -14.64
C PHE A 51 5.94 -5.85 -14.72
N ASN A 52 6.31 -6.48 -15.83
CA ASN A 52 5.85 -7.78 -16.27
C ASN A 52 4.32 -7.86 -16.44
N LEU A 53 3.80 -7.08 -17.41
CA LEU A 53 2.37 -6.93 -17.69
C LEU A 53 2.11 -7.33 -19.16
N ALA A 54 1.31 -8.35 -19.41
CA ALA A 54 0.97 -8.79 -20.78
C ALA A 54 -0.05 -7.84 -21.46
N ASN A 55 -0.90 -7.19 -20.67
CA ASN A 55 -1.83 -6.18 -21.15
C ASN A 55 -1.13 -4.86 -21.51
N PRO A 56 -1.71 -4.03 -22.38
CA PRO A 56 -1.32 -2.62 -22.49
C PRO A 56 -1.39 -1.90 -21.14
N GLN A 57 -0.42 -1.03 -20.85
CA GLN A 57 -0.37 -0.22 -19.61
C GLN A 57 -1.63 0.65 -19.40
N THR A 58 -2.36 0.98 -20.48
CA THR A 58 -3.65 1.68 -20.43
C THR A 58 -4.72 0.94 -19.63
N ASP A 59 -4.65 -0.39 -19.62
CA ASP A 59 -5.71 -1.27 -19.12
C ASP A 59 -5.61 -1.44 -17.59
N LEU A 60 -4.48 -1.04 -16.98
CA LEU A 60 -4.28 -1.02 -15.52
C LEU A 60 -5.34 -0.20 -14.78
N ALA A 61 -5.90 0.82 -15.43
CA ALA A 61 -6.98 1.62 -14.84
C ALA A 61 -8.24 0.78 -14.59
N GLU A 62 -8.50 -0.24 -15.40
CA GLU A 62 -9.68 -1.10 -15.30
C GLU A 62 -9.63 -2.05 -14.09
N LEU A 63 -8.49 -2.27 -13.43
CA LEU A 63 -8.46 -2.97 -12.14
C LEU A 63 -9.20 -2.19 -11.04
N PHE A 64 -9.19 -0.87 -11.12
CA PHE A 64 -9.68 0.03 -10.07
C PHE A 64 -11.17 0.38 -10.26
N LYS A 65 -11.98 -0.66 -10.46
CA LYS A 65 -13.41 -0.60 -10.76
C LYS A 65 -14.19 0.22 -9.73
N SER A 66 -15.28 0.86 -10.19
CA SER A 66 -16.26 1.46 -9.29
C SER A 66 -17.09 0.39 -8.59
N HIS A 67 -17.77 0.75 -7.50
CA HIS A 67 -18.58 -0.19 -6.71
C HIS A 67 -19.60 -0.95 -7.57
N ASP A 68 -20.28 -0.25 -8.49
CA ASP A 68 -21.34 -0.82 -9.33
C ASP A 68 -20.79 -1.69 -10.48
N LYS A 69 -19.49 -1.58 -10.77
CA LYS A 69 -18.74 -2.38 -11.76
C LYS A 69 -17.92 -3.50 -11.13
N ARG A 70 -17.93 -3.66 -9.80
CA ARG A 70 -16.98 -4.56 -9.08
C ARG A 70 -17.03 -6.03 -9.52
N TYR A 71 -18.15 -6.46 -10.10
CA TYR A 71 -18.38 -7.82 -10.56
C TYR A 71 -17.93 -8.10 -12.00
N GLU A 72 -17.67 -7.06 -12.81
CA GLU A 72 -17.18 -7.20 -14.19
C GLU A 72 -15.83 -7.94 -14.20
N LEU A 73 -15.66 -8.87 -15.14
CA LEU A 73 -14.48 -9.73 -15.26
C LEU A 73 -13.54 -9.33 -16.39
N ILE A 74 -13.98 -8.47 -17.32
CA ILE A 74 -13.20 -8.03 -18.48
C ILE A 74 -12.77 -6.56 -18.31
N PRO A 75 -11.52 -6.19 -18.67
CA PRO A 75 -10.41 -7.07 -19.00
C PRO A 75 -9.92 -7.87 -17.79
N VAL A 76 -9.35 -9.04 -18.06
CA VAL A 76 -8.45 -9.73 -17.12
C VAL A 76 -7.07 -9.12 -17.31
N ILE A 77 -6.42 -8.72 -16.22
CA ILE A 77 -5.03 -8.29 -16.23
C ILE A 77 -4.14 -9.49 -15.92
N LYS A 78 -3.12 -9.71 -16.74
CA LYS A 78 -2.17 -10.82 -16.61
C LYS A 78 -0.73 -10.35 -16.49
N SER A 79 0.10 -11.13 -15.80
CA SER A 79 1.56 -11.05 -15.97
C SER A 79 1.98 -11.54 -17.36
N ASP A 80 3.22 -11.27 -17.76
CA ASP A 80 3.77 -11.71 -19.06
C ASP A 80 4.79 -12.83 -18.85
N ALA A 81 4.58 -13.99 -19.50
CA ALA A 81 5.46 -15.16 -19.49
C ALA A 81 5.84 -15.83 -18.13
N ASP A 82 5.62 -15.21 -16.96
CA ASP A 82 5.97 -15.76 -15.64
C ASP A 82 4.97 -15.37 -14.53
N ASN A 83 5.14 -15.95 -13.33
CA ASN A 83 4.26 -15.78 -12.17
C ASN A 83 4.48 -14.47 -11.36
N GLN A 84 5.24 -13.49 -11.88
CA GLN A 84 5.61 -12.25 -11.16
C GLN A 84 4.96 -11.00 -11.77
N LEU A 85 4.47 -10.09 -10.91
CA LEU A 85 3.85 -8.82 -11.35
C LEU A 85 4.08 -7.70 -10.32
N ILE A 86 4.58 -6.55 -10.78
CA ILE A 86 4.68 -5.32 -9.96
C ILE A 86 3.67 -4.30 -10.47
N ILE A 87 2.85 -3.70 -9.59
CA ILE A 87 1.94 -2.59 -9.92
C ILE A 87 2.21 -1.40 -9.00
N LYS A 88 2.50 -0.23 -9.56
CA LYS A 88 2.68 1.05 -8.85
C LYS A 88 1.42 1.90 -8.94
N ILE A 89 0.93 2.35 -7.78
CA ILE A 89 -0.37 2.97 -7.60
C ILE A 89 -0.19 4.33 -6.91
N PRO A 90 -0.01 5.43 -7.68
CA PRO A 90 0.08 6.77 -7.13
C PRO A 90 -1.30 7.34 -6.77
N PHE A 91 -1.38 8.13 -5.70
CA PHE A 91 -2.59 8.80 -5.24
C PHE A 91 -2.55 10.31 -5.47
N ALA A 92 -3.69 10.92 -5.80
CA ALA A 92 -3.79 12.33 -6.18
C ALA A 92 -3.93 13.33 -5.00
N GLY A 93 -3.52 12.95 -3.78
CA GLY A 93 -3.87 13.65 -2.53
C GLY A 93 -2.69 14.16 -1.70
N VAL A 94 -2.99 14.98 -0.68
CA VAL A 94 -1.99 15.48 0.28
C VAL A 94 -1.72 14.45 1.38
N THR A 95 -2.73 13.65 1.71
CA THR A 95 -2.59 12.58 2.70
C THR A 95 -3.58 11.47 2.38
N THR A 96 -3.06 10.38 1.84
CA THR A 96 -3.75 9.10 1.78
C THR A 96 -3.34 8.24 2.97
N LYS A 97 -4.27 7.48 3.54
CA LYS A 97 -4.02 6.48 4.59
C LYS A 97 -4.80 5.22 4.27
N LEU A 98 -4.12 4.08 4.17
CA LEU A 98 -4.73 2.82 3.73
C LEU A 98 -5.19 1.99 4.93
N TYR A 99 -6.31 1.30 4.75
CA TYR A 99 -6.95 0.43 5.75
C TYR A 99 -6.99 -1.03 5.31
N SER A 100 -7.24 -1.29 4.02
CA SER A 100 -7.17 -2.62 3.42
C SER A 100 -6.99 -2.52 1.90
N VAL A 101 -6.59 -3.63 1.30
CA VAL A 101 -6.61 -3.88 -0.15
C VAL A 101 -7.45 -5.14 -0.36
N ILE A 102 -8.49 -5.03 -1.17
CA ILE A 102 -9.34 -6.15 -1.57
C ILE A 102 -8.86 -6.57 -2.96
N LEU A 103 -8.55 -7.86 -3.12
CA LEU A 103 -8.14 -8.45 -4.38
C LEU A 103 -9.24 -9.37 -4.92
N ARG A 104 -9.39 -9.38 -6.25
CA ARG A 104 -10.11 -10.40 -7.00
C ARG A 104 -9.19 -10.94 -8.10
N THR A 105 -8.97 -12.24 -8.08
CA THR A 105 -7.91 -12.97 -8.82
C THR A 105 -8.49 -14.25 -9.43
N SER A 106 -7.68 -15.05 -10.12
CA SER A 106 -8.00 -16.46 -10.32
C SER A 106 -8.04 -17.22 -8.99
N LYS A 107 -8.83 -18.29 -8.96
CA LYS A 107 -8.89 -19.32 -7.91
C LYS A 107 -8.01 -20.54 -8.24
N LEU A 108 -7.59 -20.70 -9.50
CA LEU A 108 -6.75 -21.81 -9.95
C LEU A 108 -5.31 -21.58 -9.44
N GLY A 109 -4.67 -22.60 -8.88
CA GLY A 109 -3.42 -22.42 -8.11
C GLY A 109 -2.20 -21.99 -8.95
N ASP A 110 -2.25 -22.22 -10.25
CA ASP A 110 -1.28 -21.77 -11.27
C ASP A 110 -1.41 -20.26 -11.53
N HIS A 111 -2.64 -19.74 -11.59
CA HIS A 111 -2.94 -18.34 -11.92
C HIS A 111 -3.27 -17.45 -10.71
N CYS A 112 -3.45 -18.03 -9.52
CA CYS A 112 -3.74 -17.35 -8.26
C CYS A 112 -2.45 -16.92 -7.56
N PRO A 113 -2.23 -15.62 -7.26
CA PRO A 113 -1.02 -15.17 -6.57
C PRO A 113 -1.01 -15.59 -5.10
N LYS A 114 0.15 -16.01 -4.59
CA LYS A 114 0.36 -16.51 -3.22
C LYS A 114 1.00 -15.43 -2.35
N ALA A 115 2.27 -15.09 -2.58
CA ALA A 115 2.96 -14.06 -1.80
C ALA A 115 2.69 -12.65 -2.37
N VAL A 116 2.00 -11.81 -1.59
CA VAL A 116 1.70 -10.41 -1.97
C VAL A 116 2.39 -9.44 -1.02
N LYS A 117 3.26 -8.60 -1.59
CA LYS A 117 4.13 -7.66 -0.87
C LYS A 117 3.72 -6.22 -1.14
N PHE A 118 3.60 -5.44 -0.08
CA PHE A 118 3.21 -4.03 -0.14
C PHE A 118 4.38 -3.12 0.24
N TYR A 119 4.71 -2.17 -0.62
CA TYR A 119 5.75 -1.17 -0.40
C TYR A 119 5.14 0.23 -0.45
N LYS A 120 5.44 1.05 0.56
CA LYS A 120 4.95 2.42 0.70
C LYS A 120 6.01 3.42 0.24
N ASN A 121 5.62 4.34 -0.65
CA ASN A 121 6.43 5.48 -1.10
C ASN A 121 7.84 5.07 -1.58
N GLN A 122 7.90 3.96 -2.35
CA GLN A 122 9.10 3.52 -3.05
C GLN A 122 8.79 3.46 -4.54
N ASP A 123 8.97 4.61 -5.19
CA ASP A 123 8.54 4.85 -6.58
C ASP A 123 9.45 4.16 -7.60
N ASN A 124 10.73 3.96 -7.24
CA ASN A 124 11.78 3.37 -8.07
C ASN A 124 12.00 1.88 -7.74
N LEU A 125 10.92 1.11 -7.63
CA LEU A 125 10.98 -0.35 -7.52
C LEU A 125 10.85 -1.01 -8.90
N ASP A 126 11.65 -2.06 -9.09
CA ASP A 126 11.77 -2.92 -10.27
C ASP A 126 12.29 -4.30 -9.81
N PHE A 127 12.34 -5.31 -10.68
CA PHE A 127 12.75 -6.67 -10.29
C PHE A 127 14.21 -6.76 -9.79
N ASP A 128 15.12 -5.95 -10.34
CA ASP A 128 16.52 -5.88 -9.88
C ASP A 128 16.65 -5.36 -8.44
N SER A 129 15.82 -4.39 -8.05
CA SER A 129 15.90 -3.75 -6.73
C SER A 129 14.99 -4.40 -5.67
N ILE A 130 13.82 -4.93 -6.06
CA ILE A 130 12.75 -5.28 -5.11
C ILE A 130 13.12 -6.40 -4.13
N GLY A 131 13.91 -7.38 -4.57
CA GLY A 131 14.43 -8.45 -3.72
C GLY A 131 15.40 -7.97 -2.63
N SER A 132 16.02 -6.79 -2.82
CA SER A 132 16.88 -6.15 -1.81
C SER A 132 16.11 -5.23 -0.84
N GLN A 133 14.90 -4.81 -1.21
CA GLN A 133 14.11 -3.85 -0.46
C GLN A 133 13.16 -4.55 0.52
N LYS A 134 13.13 -4.07 1.76
CA LYS A 134 12.22 -4.62 2.77
C LYS A 134 10.77 -4.17 2.48
N PRO A 135 9.81 -5.09 2.25
CA PRO A 135 8.40 -4.72 2.12
C PRO A 135 7.89 -4.06 3.40
N THR A 136 6.96 -3.11 3.23
CA THR A 136 6.28 -2.44 4.34
C THR A 136 5.33 -3.39 5.05
N TYR A 137 4.68 -4.28 4.31
CA TYR A 137 3.85 -5.37 4.82
C TYR A 137 3.79 -6.52 3.79
N VAL A 138 3.49 -7.73 4.24
CA VAL A 138 3.39 -8.93 3.41
C VAL A 138 2.16 -9.71 3.85
N VAL A 139 1.44 -10.30 2.90
CA VAL A 139 0.33 -11.22 3.14
C VAL A 139 0.47 -12.44 2.23
N GLU A 140 -0.10 -13.55 2.67
CA GLU A 140 -0.40 -14.70 1.81
C GLU A 140 -1.85 -14.51 1.31
N HIS A 141 -2.05 -14.50 0.00
CA HIS A 141 -3.37 -14.41 -0.62
C HIS A 141 -3.90 -15.84 -0.88
N PRO A 142 -5.06 -16.21 -0.31
CA PRO A 142 -5.59 -17.56 -0.43
C PRO A 142 -6.14 -17.83 -1.84
N GLU A 143 -6.31 -19.11 -2.17
CA GLU A 143 -6.99 -19.62 -3.39
C GLU A 143 -8.50 -19.26 -3.38
N ILE A 144 -8.80 -17.97 -3.48
CA ILE A 144 -10.13 -17.37 -3.42
C ILE A 144 -10.22 -16.33 -4.54
N GLY A 145 -10.99 -16.65 -5.57
CA GLY A 145 -11.09 -15.86 -6.77
C GLY A 145 -12.18 -16.37 -7.71
N VAL A 146 -12.07 -15.98 -8.97
CA VAL A 146 -12.88 -16.47 -10.10
C VAL A 146 -12.37 -17.85 -10.51
N GLU A 147 -13.26 -18.76 -10.91
CA GLU A 147 -12.88 -20.04 -11.50
C GLU A 147 -12.86 -19.89 -13.03
N ASP A 148 -11.67 -19.88 -13.61
CA ASP A 148 -11.38 -19.31 -14.93
C ASP A 148 -10.65 -20.28 -15.87
N GLY A 149 -11.31 -21.41 -16.16
CA GLY A 149 -10.81 -22.39 -17.12
C GLY A 149 -10.78 -21.89 -18.56
N GLU A 150 -9.96 -22.51 -19.41
CA GLU A 150 -9.87 -22.17 -20.83
C GLU A 150 -11.24 -22.28 -21.55
N GLY A 151 -11.79 -21.12 -21.93
CA GLY A 151 -12.92 -21.01 -22.85
C GLY A 151 -14.24 -20.47 -22.26
N ASP A 152 -14.29 -20.09 -20.98
CA ASP A 152 -15.53 -19.56 -20.39
C ASP A 152 -15.73 -18.07 -20.74
N GLU A 153 -16.83 -17.73 -21.43
CA GLU A 153 -17.16 -16.36 -21.87
C GLU A 153 -17.74 -15.48 -20.74
N LEU A 154 -17.35 -15.72 -19.48
CA LEU A 154 -17.89 -15.05 -18.31
C LEU A 154 -17.43 -13.59 -18.23
N THR A 155 -18.34 -12.66 -18.57
CA THR A 155 -18.09 -11.21 -18.55
C THR A 155 -18.34 -10.55 -17.19
N GLU A 156 -19.14 -11.18 -16.33
CA GLU A 156 -19.51 -10.72 -14.99
C GLU A 156 -19.76 -11.94 -14.08
N LEU A 157 -19.37 -11.85 -12.80
CA LEU A 157 -19.71 -12.85 -11.78
C LEU A 157 -20.13 -12.15 -10.48
N VAL A 158 -21.39 -12.33 -10.07
CA VAL A 158 -21.96 -11.73 -8.84
C VAL A 158 -21.80 -12.72 -7.67
N ASP A 159 -20.58 -12.79 -7.12
CA ASP A 159 -20.29 -13.55 -5.90
C ASP A 159 -19.25 -12.83 -5.03
N ASP A 160 -19.68 -12.38 -3.85
CA ASP A 160 -18.83 -11.72 -2.85
C ASP A 160 -17.81 -12.65 -2.20
N ASN A 161 -17.99 -13.97 -2.28
CA ASN A 161 -17.02 -14.95 -1.77
C ASN A 161 -15.76 -15.04 -2.65
N THR A 162 -15.74 -14.41 -3.83
CA THR A 162 -14.57 -14.38 -4.75
C THR A 162 -13.59 -13.23 -4.47
N PHE A 163 -13.81 -12.45 -3.40
CA PHE A 163 -12.97 -11.30 -3.03
C PHE A 163 -12.26 -11.56 -1.70
N ALA A 164 -10.94 -11.34 -1.66
CA ALA A 164 -10.15 -11.45 -0.42
C ALA A 164 -9.76 -10.05 0.10
N GLU A 165 -10.21 -9.68 1.31
CA GLU A 165 -9.84 -8.42 1.95
C GLU A 165 -8.59 -8.54 2.84
N HIS A 166 -7.48 -7.98 2.38
CA HIS A 166 -6.22 -7.89 3.11
C HIS A 166 -6.18 -6.62 3.96
N PHE A 167 -6.42 -6.76 5.27
CA PHE A 167 -6.31 -5.64 6.21
C PHE A 167 -4.85 -5.18 6.37
N LEU A 168 -4.61 -3.89 6.14
CA LEU A 168 -3.28 -3.29 6.25
C LEU A 168 -3.08 -2.64 7.64
N PRO A 169 -1.88 -2.77 8.25
CA PRO A 169 -1.56 -2.07 9.49
C PRO A 169 -1.64 -0.55 9.32
N ARG A 170 -2.76 0.04 9.74
CA ARG A 170 -3.15 1.46 9.54
C ARG A 170 -2.15 2.50 10.08
N HIS A 171 -1.14 2.07 10.84
CA HIS A 171 -0.04 2.89 11.35
C HIS A 171 1.17 2.94 10.40
N LEU A 172 1.43 1.87 9.63
CA LEU A 172 2.47 1.85 8.60
C LEU A 172 2.02 2.66 7.37
N PHE A 173 0.79 2.40 6.90
CA PHE A 173 0.23 2.99 5.68
C PHE A 173 -0.47 4.34 5.91
N SER A 174 0.17 5.25 6.65
CA SER A 174 -0.24 6.65 6.79
C SER A 174 0.64 7.60 5.97
N ALA A 175 0.04 8.57 5.26
CA ALA A 175 0.73 9.43 4.29
C ALA A 175 1.39 8.60 3.16
N VAL A 176 0.54 7.90 2.43
CA VAL A 176 0.91 7.14 1.21
C VAL A 176 0.74 8.05 -0.01
N ASN A 177 1.83 8.25 -0.74
CA ASN A 177 1.86 8.94 -2.03
C ASN A 177 1.75 7.91 -3.16
N THR A 178 2.46 6.79 -3.01
CA THR A 178 2.49 5.66 -3.93
C THR A 178 2.41 4.37 -3.11
N LEU A 179 1.52 3.46 -3.49
CA LEU A 179 1.55 2.06 -3.07
C LEU A 179 2.12 1.25 -4.22
N THR A 180 3.21 0.52 -3.99
CA THR A 180 3.68 -0.51 -4.92
C THR A 180 3.25 -1.87 -4.37
N ILE A 181 2.51 -2.64 -5.18
CA ILE A 181 2.13 -4.02 -4.89
C ILE A 181 3.02 -4.91 -5.76
N PHE A 182 3.61 -5.94 -5.15
CA PHE A 182 4.36 -6.98 -5.86
C PHE A 182 3.74 -8.33 -5.54
N PHE A 183 3.28 -9.01 -6.58
CA PHE A 183 2.85 -10.40 -6.56
C PHE A 183 4.07 -11.22 -6.98
N GLU A 184 4.58 -12.06 -6.06
CA GLU A 184 5.90 -12.69 -6.19
C GLU A 184 5.86 -14.10 -6.78
N ASN A 185 4.76 -14.83 -6.60
CA ASN A 185 4.57 -16.19 -7.11
C ASN A 185 3.09 -16.62 -7.05
N ASN A 186 2.80 -17.79 -7.59
CA ASN A 186 1.53 -18.50 -7.53
C ASN A 186 1.49 -19.62 -6.45
N TRP A 187 0.45 -20.45 -6.46
CA TRP A 187 0.25 -21.57 -5.52
C TRP A 187 0.87 -22.91 -5.95
N THR A 188 1.13 -23.14 -7.24
CA THR A 188 1.73 -24.38 -7.77
C THR A 188 3.25 -24.49 -7.53
N ASP A 189 3.91 -23.39 -7.14
CA ASP A 189 5.37 -23.26 -7.15
C ASP A 189 5.96 -23.51 -8.56
N ASP A 190 5.20 -23.18 -9.61
CA ASP A 190 5.61 -23.20 -11.02
C ASP A 190 5.78 -21.75 -11.51
N ASP A 191 6.95 -21.43 -12.04
CA ASP A 191 7.33 -20.05 -12.38
C ASP A 191 6.95 -19.65 -13.83
N ASP A 192 6.67 -20.62 -14.71
CA ASP A 192 6.32 -20.39 -16.12
C ASP A 192 4.82 -20.01 -16.33
N GLU A 193 3.98 -20.08 -15.28
CA GLU A 193 2.53 -19.82 -15.36
C GLU A 193 2.13 -18.39 -14.94
N VAL A 194 1.26 -17.75 -15.72
CA VAL A 194 0.90 -16.32 -15.54
C VAL A 194 -0.18 -16.09 -14.49
N LEU A 195 -0.06 -15.01 -13.71
CA LEU A 195 -1.07 -14.58 -12.74
C LEU A 195 -2.28 -13.93 -13.42
N HIS A 196 -3.49 -14.15 -12.91
CA HIS A 196 -4.73 -13.49 -13.39
C HIS A 196 -5.37 -12.61 -12.31
N LEU A 197 -5.58 -11.32 -12.64
CA LEU A 197 -6.17 -10.30 -11.76
C LEU A 197 -7.42 -9.68 -12.41
N TYR A 198 -8.51 -9.58 -11.66
CA TYR A 198 -9.81 -9.07 -12.12
C TYR A 198 -10.16 -7.69 -11.56
N SER A 199 -9.81 -7.42 -10.30
CA SER A 199 -9.97 -6.09 -9.69
C SER A 199 -9.14 -5.90 -8.42
N ILE A 200 -8.87 -4.64 -8.11
CA ILE A 200 -8.27 -4.18 -6.86
C ILE A 200 -9.14 -3.05 -6.30
N GLU A 201 -9.66 -3.23 -5.08
CA GLU A 201 -10.29 -2.13 -4.32
C GLU A 201 -9.37 -1.74 -3.16
N ILE A 202 -8.89 -0.49 -3.17
CA ILE A 202 -8.12 0.05 -2.05
C ILE A 202 -9.06 0.82 -1.13
N ARG A 203 -9.12 0.51 0.17
CA ARG A 203 -9.93 1.24 1.14
C ARG A 203 -9.08 2.03 2.14
N GLY A 204 -9.57 3.20 2.56
CA GLY A 204 -8.81 4.09 3.43
C GLY A 204 -9.47 5.43 3.77
N GLU A 205 -8.62 6.41 4.07
CA GLU A 205 -8.96 7.82 4.29
C GLU A 205 -8.10 8.67 3.34
N PHE A 206 -8.71 9.63 2.66
CA PHE A 206 -8.04 10.51 1.69
C PHE A 206 -8.36 11.97 1.98
N LYS A 207 -7.33 12.83 1.98
CA LYS A 207 -7.47 14.27 2.18
C LYS A 207 -7.05 15.00 0.90
N GLU A 208 -8.03 15.69 0.33
CA GLU A 208 -7.87 16.50 -0.86
C GLU A 208 -6.93 17.69 -0.61
N LEU A 209 -6.25 18.11 -1.67
CA LEU A 209 -5.47 19.33 -1.66
C LEU A 209 -6.43 20.53 -1.63
N THR A 210 -6.69 21.04 -0.43
CA THR A 210 -7.29 22.36 -0.22
C THR A 210 -6.41 23.41 -0.86
N LYS A 211 -6.71 23.75 -2.12
CA LYS A 211 -6.11 24.87 -2.86
C LYS A 211 -6.68 26.20 -2.35
N ASP A 212 -6.60 26.42 -1.05
CA ASP A 212 -6.69 27.75 -0.48
C ASP A 212 -5.35 28.44 -0.77
N PRO A 213 -5.28 29.40 -1.71
CA PRO A 213 -4.07 30.19 -1.86
C PRO A 213 -3.87 30.96 -0.55
N ILE A 214 -2.74 30.75 0.11
CA ILE A 214 -2.28 31.69 1.12
C ILE A 214 -1.92 32.97 0.36
N ILE A 215 -2.91 33.85 0.20
CA ILE A 215 -2.72 35.20 -0.28
C ILE A 215 -1.99 35.93 0.83
N THR A 216 -0.67 35.79 0.85
CA THR A 216 0.23 36.60 1.66
C THR A 216 0.15 38.03 1.13
N LEU A 217 -0.88 38.76 1.56
CA LEU A 217 -1.03 40.18 1.34
C LEU A 217 0.09 40.86 2.13
N TYR A 218 1.26 40.96 1.51
CA TYR A 218 2.33 41.82 1.99
C TYR A 218 1.78 43.25 2.01
N GLU A 219 1.55 43.78 3.20
CA GLU A 219 1.14 45.17 3.43
C GLU A 219 2.30 46.12 3.14
N SER A 220 2.74 46.15 1.87
CA SER A 220 3.73 47.08 1.33
C SER A 220 3.16 48.49 1.17
N ALA A 221 2.35 48.92 2.14
CA ALA A 221 1.93 50.29 2.34
C ALA A 221 3.10 51.05 2.99
N ALA A 222 4.05 51.51 2.15
CA ALA A 222 5.13 52.38 2.60
C ALA A 222 4.54 53.65 3.22
N ASN A 223 4.58 53.76 4.56
CA ASN A 223 4.00 54.88 5.29
C ASN A 223 4.77 56.17 4.95
N PRO A 224 4.15 57.18 4.30
CA PRO A 224 4.86 58.37 3.84
C PRO A 224 5.38 59.29 4.96
N ALA A 225 5.05 59.00 6.22
CA ALA A 225 5.28 59.91 7.35
C ALA A 225 6.69 59.87 7.98
N ASP A 226 7.51 58.85 7.72
CA ASP A 226 8.74 58.62 8.53
C ASP A 226 10.03 59.26 7.94
N HIS A 227 9.95 59.87 6.75
CA HIS A 227 11.05 60.69 6.22
C HIS A 227 11.04 62.09 6.84
N LYS A 228 11.61 62.22 8.05
CA LYS A 228 11.89 63.52 8.69
C LYS A 228 12.97 64.28 7.92
N ASN A 229 12.55 65.23 7.10
CA ASN A 229 13.43 66.22 6.48
C ASN A 229 14.11 67.10 7.56
N MET A 230 15.36 66.79 7.92
CA MET A 230 16.18 67.66 8.76
C MET A 230 16.86 68.74 7.91
N LEU A 231 16.10 69.80 7.61
CA LEU A 231 16.67 71.09 7.20
C LEU A 231 16.60 72.06 8.40
N PRO A 232 17.74 72.43 9.00
CA PRO A 232 17.81 73.57 9.91
C PRO A 232 18.03 74.84 9.08
N GLU A 233 17.00 75.67 8.93
CA GLU A 233 17.19 77.05 8.47
C GLU A 233 17.80 77.93 9.58
N GLU A 234 18.37 79.06 9.14
CA GLU A 234 19.24 79.97 9.89
C GLU A 234 18.67 80.54 11.20
N THR A 235 19.56 80.96 12.12
CA THR A 235 19.36 82.25 12.82
C THR A 235 20.64 82.95 13.33
N LYS A 236 21.26 83.73 12.42
CA LYS A 236 21.71 85.13 12.60
C LYS A 236 22.57 85.58 13.82
N ASN A 237 23.78 86.07 13.49
CA ASN A 237 24.46 87.30 13.97
C ASN A 237 24.84 87.42 15.47
N PHE A 238 26.05 87.84 15.90
CA PHE A 238 26.73 89.12 15.59
C PHE A 238 28.19 89.20 16.15
N HIS A 239 29.12 89.71 15.33
CA HIS A 239 30.11 90.78 15.63
C HIS A 239 31.28 90.61 16.67
N ASN A 240 32.41 91.25 16.33
CA ASN A 240 33.60 91.63 17.15
C ASN A 240 34.53 90.53 17.72
N VAL A 241 35.87 90.68 17.70
CA VAL A 241 36.76 91.73 17.14
C VAL A 241 37.80 91.07 16.24
#